data_AF-A0A2M6ZVU3-F1
#
_entry.id   AF-A0A2M6ZVU3-F1
#
_cell.length_a   1.000
_cell.length_b   1.000
_cell.length_c   1.000
_cell.angle_alpha   90.00
_cell.angle_beta   90.00
_cell.angle_gamma   90.00
#
_symmetry.space_group_name_H-M   'P 1'
#
loop_
_entity.id
_entity.type
_entity.pdbx_description
1 polymer ?
#
loop_
_entity_poly.entity_id
_entity_poly.type
_entity_poly.pdbx_seq_one_letter_code
_entity_poly.pdbx_strand_id
1 'polypeptide(L)'
;PITNQKNRIVIEAIYGLGEFIVQGIVSPDQYLVDKDSLRIIDRHIEKQTVQLKKVGSLNKETRVSHQLQTKRKLTDKQIIELAKLGKKIHRHYFYPQDIE
;
A
#
# COMPACT_ATOMS: atom_id res chain seq x y z
N PRO A 1 -3.77 1.16 14.10
CA PRO A 1 -4.99 0.70 13.39
C PRO A 1 -6.18 0.52 14.35
N ILE A 2 -7.40 0.78 13.85
CA ILE A 2 -8.66 0.95 14.60
C ILE A 2 -8.99 -0.24 15.52
N THR A 3 -8.52 -1.45 15.19
CA THR A 3 -8.79 -2.67 15.97
C THR A 3 -7.73 -3.05 17.01
N ASN A 4 -6.63 -2.30 17.12
CA ASN A 4 -5.48 -2.59 18.01
C ASN A 4 -4.93 -4.03 17.90
N GLN A 5 -5.17 -4.71 16.77
CA GLN A 5 -4.68 -6.06 16.53
C GLN A 5 -3.21 -6.03 16.14
N LYS A 6 -2.33 -6.12 17.16
CA LYS A 6 -0.86 -6.00 17.04
C LYS A 6 -0.19 -7.08 16.17
N ASN A 7 -0.93 -8.09 15.71
CA ASN A 7 -0.40 -9.17 14.89
C ASN A 7 -0.66 -9.03 13.39
N ARG A 8 -1.08 -7.85 12.94
CA ARG A 8 -1.38 -7.59 11.53
C ARG A 8 -0.42 -6.54 10.97
N ILE A 9 0.00 -6.77 9.74
CA ILE A 9 0.66 -5.79 8.89
C ILE A 9 -0.41 -5.31 7.90
N VAL A 10 -0.60 -4.00 7.84
CA VAL A 10 -1.45 -3.35 6.84
C VAL A 10 -0.52 -2.78 5.77
N ILE A 11 -0.80 -3.09 4.51
CA ILE A 11 -0.09 -2.53 3.36
C ILE A 11 -1.10 -1.79 2.51
N GLU A 12 -0.84 -0.52 2.25
CA GLU A 12 -1.67 0.31 1.40
C GLU A 12 -0.93 0.65 0.11
N ALA A 13 -1.63 0.65 -1.02
CA ALA A 13 -1.01 0.86 -2.32
C ALA A 13 -1.88 1.68 -3.27
N ILE A 14 -1.25 2.64 -3.95
CA ILE A 14 -1.82 3.42 -5.05
C ILE A 14 -0.94 3.32 -6.29
N TYR A 15 -1.48 3.66 -7.46
CA TYR A 15 -0.66 3.97 -8.63
C TYR A 15 -0.08 5.39 -8.53
N GLY A 16 1.16 5.56 -8.99
CA GLY A 16 1.84 6.86 -9.01
C GLY A 16 2.62 7.15 -7.73
N LEU A 17 2.96 8.43 -7.53
CA LEU A 17 3.68 8.90 -6.35
C LEU A 17 2.75 8.95 -5.12
N GLY A 18 3.33 8.70 -3.94
CA GLY A 18 2.61 8.59 -2.65
C GLY A 18 1.94 9.87 -2.14
N GLU A 19 2.20 11.04 -2.72
CA GLU A 19 1.61 12.31 -2.27
C GLU A 19 0.06 12.25 -2.24
N PHE A 20 -0.55 11.52 -3.18
CA PHE A 20 -2.00 11.41 -3.28
C PHE A 20 -2.65 10.54 -2.19
N ILE A 21 -1.94 9.56 -1.63
CA ILE A 21 -2.46 8.80 -0.48
C ILE A 21 -2.37 9.64 0.80
N VAL A 22 -1.24 10.33 1.00
CA VAL A 22 -1.03 11.21 2.17
C VAL A 22 -2.05 12.36 2.21
N GLN A 23 -2.39 12.93 1.05
CA GLN A 23 -3.36 14.01 0.92
C GLN A 23 -4.83 13.55 0.90
N GLY A 24 -5.09 12.23 0.88
CA GLY A 24 -6.45 11.68 0.80
C GLY A 24 -7.15 11.89 -0.53
N ILE A 25 -6.40 12.18 -1.61
CA ILE A 25 -6.93 12.39 -2.96
C ILE A 25 -7.37 11.06 -3.58
N VAL A 26 -6.68 9.97 -3.22
CA VAL A 26 -6.95 8.63 -3.73
C VAL A 26 -7.14 7.67 -2.56
N SER A 27 -8.18 6.84 -2.63
CA SER A 27 -8.35 5.69 -1.75
C SER A 27 -7.42 4.54 -2.18
N PRO A 28 -6.55 4.03 -1.29
CA PRO A 28 -5.62 2.96 -1.62
C PRO A 28 -6.30 1.60 -1.67
N ASP A 29 -5.69 0.65 -2.40
CA ASP A 29 -5.90 -0.75 -2.08
C ASP A 29 -5.37 -1.01 -0.67
N GLN A 30 -6.05 -1.85 0.10
CA GLN A 30 -5.60 -2.28 1.42
C GLN A 30 -5.39 -3.80 1.43
N TYR A 31 -4.21 -4.24 1.86
CA TYR A 31 -3.85 -5.64 2.02
C TYR A 31 -3.54 -5.93 3.47
N LEU A 32 -4.19 -6.94 4.03
CA LEU A 32 -4.01 -7.34 5.41
C LEU A 32 -3.20 -8.63 5.48
N VAL A 33 -2.08 -8.60 6.20
CA VAL A 33 -1.15 -9.74 6.30
C VAL A 33 -0.98 -10.14 7.75
N ASP A 34 -1.05 -11.44 8.02
CA ASP A 34 -0.70 -12.00 9.31
C ASP A 34 0.82 -11.91 9.52
N LYS A 35 1.26 -11.26 10.60
CA LYS A 35 2.69 -10.97 10.82
C LYS A 35 3.53 -12.22 11.07
N ASP A 36 2.94 -13.28 11.63
CA ASP A 36 3.67 -14.49 11.99
C ASP A 36 3.82 -15.43 10.80
N SER A 37 2.70 -15.81 10.19
CA SER A 37 2.64 -16.72 9.04
C SER A 37 2.97 -16.05 7.71
N LEU A 38 2.92 -14.72 7.63
CA LEU A 38 3.03 -13.92 6.41
C LEU A 38 1.95 -14.23 5.37
N ARG A 39 0.84 -14.84 5.80
CA ARG A 39 -0.30 -15.13 4.93
C ARG A 39 -1.14 -13.87 4.75
N ILE A 40 -1.55 -13.61 3.50
CA ILE A 40 -2.53 -12.57 3.19
C ILE A 40 -3.89 -13.02 3.73
N ILE A 41 -4.43 -12.26 4.68
CA ILE A 41 -5.71 -12.49 5.34
C ILE A 41 -6.84 -11.93 4.48
N ASP A 42 -6.66 -10.70 3.98
CA ASP A 42 -7.71 -9.98 3.27
C ASP A 42 -7.13 -9.01 2.23
N ARG A 43 -7.95 -8.67 1.23
CA ARG A 43 -7.64 -7.71 0.18
C ARG A 43 -8.86 -6.85 -0.14
N HIS A 44 -8.73 -5.55 0.06
CA HIS A 44 -9.70 -4.56 -0.38
C HIS A 44 -9.13 -3.80 -1.57
N ILE A 45 -9.77 -3.91 -2.73
CA ILE A 45 -9.28 -3.33 -3.99
C ILE A 45 -10.14 -2.13 -4.35
N GLU A 46 -9.50 -0.97 -4.44
CA GLU A 46 -10.16 0.29 -4.73
C GLU A 46 -10.02 0.70 -6.20
N LYS A 47 -11.06 1.33 -6.73
CA LYS A 47 -10.98 1.88 -8.08
C LYS A 47 -10.18 3.18 -8.04
N GLN A 48 -9.07 3.24 -8.79
CA GLN A 48 -8.25 4.45 -8.89
C GLN A 48 -8.29 5.03 -10.31
N THR A 49 -8.80 6.24 -10.47
CA THR A 49 -8.96 6.91 -11.78
C THR A 49 -7.81 7.85 -12.14
N VAL A 50 -7.12 8.38 -11.13
CA VAL A 50 -6.03 9.36 -11.28
C VAL A 50 -4.78 8.90 -10.53
N GLN A 51 -3.61 9.33 -10.98
CA GLN A 51 -2.32 9.07 -10.36
C GLN A 51 -1.38 10.27 -10.56
N LEU A 52 -0.52 10.52 -9.58
CA LEU A 52 0.52 11.52 -9.71
C LEU A 52 1.76 10.91 -10.37
N LYS A 53 2.27 11.53 -11.43
CA LYS A 53 3.50 11.11 -12.13
C LYS A 53 4.47 12.26 -12.26
N LYS A 54 5.76 11.96 -12.15
CA LYS A 54 6.81 12.92 -12.50
C LYS A 54 6.93 13.04 -14.03
N VAL A 55 6.76 14.26 -14.54
CA VAL A 55 6.87 14.61 -15.96
C VAL A 55 7.88 15.75 -16.08
N GLY A 56 9.13 15.39 -16.43
CA GLY A 56 10.26 16.32 -16.38
C GLY A 56 10.61 16.70 -14.94
N SER A 57 10.63 18.00 -14.64
CA SER A 57 10.88 18.54 -13.29
C SER A 57 9.64 18.70 -12.42
N LEU A 58 8.44 18.45 -12.96
CA LEU A 58 7.17 18.69 -12.28
C LEU A 58 6.40 17.39 -12.03
N ASN A 59 5.62 17.36 -10.96
CA ASN A 59 4.61 16.34 -10.72
C ASN A 59 3.32 16.75 -11.44
N LYS A 60 2.71 15.82 -12.17
CA LYS A 60 1.45 16.04 -12.89
C LYS A 60 0.45 14.93 -12.58
N GLU A 61 -0.79 15.32 -12.33
CA GLU A 61 -1.90 14.39 -12.27
C GLU A 61 -2.16 13.82 -13.67
N THR A 62 -2.31 12.51 -13.77
CA THR A 62 -2.59 11.80 -15.01
C THR A 62 -3.65 10.74 -14.78
N ARG A 63 -4.39 10.37 -15.82
CA ARG A 63 -5.38 9.29 -15.74
C ARG A 63 -4.70 7.92 -15.64
N VAL A 64 -5.24 7.06 -14.78
CA VAL A 64 -4.96 5.62 -14.81
C VAL A 64 -5.74 5.02 -15.97
N SER A 65 -5.10 4.17 -16.77
CA SER A 65 -5.77 3.52 -17.91
C SER A 65 -6.95 2.69 -17.42
N HIS A 66 -8.07 2.68 -18.14
CA HIS A 66 -9.30 2.00 -17.73
C HIS A 66 -9.08 0.53 -17.34
N GLN A 67 -8.16 -0.16 -18.01
CA GLN A 67 -7.82 -1.56 -17.73
C GLN A 67 -7.15 -1.77 -16.37
N LEU A 68 -6.48 -0.74 -15.82
CA LEU A 68 -5.76 -0.79 -14.55
C LEU A 68 -6.60 -0.26 -13.37
N GLN A 69 -7.60 0.57 -13.60
CA GLN A 69 -8.31 1.29 -12.53
C GLN A 69 -8.86 0.36 -11.44
N THR A 70 -9.34 -0.83 -11.81
CA THR A 70 -9.92 -1.83 -10.89
C THR A 70 -8.99 -3.02 -10.63
N LYS A 71 -7.75 -2.97 -11.09
CA LYS A 71 -6.76 -4.02 -10.83
C LYS A 71 -6.10 -3.78 -9.47
N ARG A 72 -5.69 -4.89 -8.85
CA ARG A 72 -4.80 -4.86 -7.69
C ARG A 72 -3.48 -4.17 -8.06
N LYS A 73 -3.02 -3.25 -7.21
CA LYS A 73 -1.80 -2.47 -7.44
C LYS A 73 -0.56 -3.33 -7.18
N LEU A 74 -0.66 -4.29 -6.26
CA LEU A 74 0.43 -5.19 -5.91
C LEU A 74 0.06 -6.66 -6.17
N THR A 75 1.05 -7.44 -6.57
CA THR A 75 0.96 -8.90 -6.63
C THR A 75 1.13 -9.51 -5.24
N ASP A 76 0.66 -10.74 -5.04
CA ASP A 76 0.82 -11.44 -3.75
C ASP A 76 2.28 -11.59 -3.34
N LYS A 77 3.17 -11.81 -4.31
CA LYS A 77 4.61 -11.87 -4.07
C LYS A 77 5.14 -10.55 -3.49
N GLN A 78 4.78 -9.42 -4.10
CA GLN A 78 5.19 -8.09 -3.61
C GLN A 78 4.60 -7.79 -2.23
N ILE A 79 3.33 -8.14 -1.99
CA ILE A 79 2.68 -7.98 -0.68
C ILE A 79 3.46 -8.75 0.41
N ILE A 80 3.83 -10.01 0.13
CA ILE A 80 4.60 -10.84 1.06
C ILE A 80 6.02 -10.29 1.26
N GLU A 81 6.67 -9.79 0.22
CA GLU A 81 8.00 -9.17 0.31
C GLU A 81 7.98 -7.90 1.18
N LEU A 82 7.00 -7.02 0.98
CA LEU A 82 6.79 -5.83 1.81
C LEU A 82 6.49 -6.20 3.27
N ALA A 83 5.64 -7.21 3.52
CA ALA A 83 5.37 -7.69 4.87
C ALA A 83 6.63 -8.21 5.58
N LYS A 84 7.53 -8.90 4.86
CA LYS A 84 8.83 -9.33 5.39
C LYS A 84 9.72 -8.14 5.76
N LEU A 85 9.74 -7.10 4.92
CA LEU A 85 10.48 -5.86 5.19
C LEU A 85 9.92 -5.15 6.43
N GLY A 86 8.60 -4.95 6.50
CA GLY A 86 7.93 -4.36 7.67
C GLY A 86 8.21 -5.14 8.96
N LYS A 87 8.18 -6.48 8.91
CA LYS A 87 8.54 -7.34 10.06
C LYS A 87 10.01 -7.16 10.48
N LYS A 88 10.93 -7.03 9.52
CA LYS A 88 12.36 -6.79 9.80
C LYS A 88 12.59 -5.43 10.46
N ILE A 89 11.91 -4.39 9.97
CA ILE A 89 11.99 -3.02 10.51
C ILE A 89 11.40 -2.99 11.94
N HIS A 90 10.22 -3.58 12.14
CA HIS A 90 9.62 -3.72 13.47
C HIS A 90 10.54 -4.44 14.46
N ARG A 91 11.25 -5.50 14.04
CA ARG A 91 12.23 -6.19 14.89
C ARG A 91 13.44 -5.33 15.23
N HIS A 92 13.83 -4.41 14.34
CA HIS A 92 14.95 -3.51 14.60
C HIS A 92 14.58 -2.42 15.61
N TYR A 93 13.39 -1.83 15.49
CA TYR A 93 12.95 -0.72 16.33
C TYR A 93 12.16 -1.14 17.58
N PHE A 94 11.67 -2.38 17.66
CA PHE A 94 10.91 -2.95 18.78
C PHE A 94 9.54 -2.29 19.09
N TYR A 95 9.06 -1.40 18.23
CA TYR A 95 7.75 -0.75 18.34
C TYR A 95 7.01 -0.79 16.99
N PRO A 96 5.66 -0.68 16.96
CA PRO A 96 4.90 -0.49 15.73
C PRO A 96 5.47 0.65 14.89
N GLN A 97 5.54 0.45 13.57
CA GLN A 97 6.14 1.40 12.64
C GLN A 97 5.11 1.79 11.59
N ASP A 98 5.22 3.03 11.13
CA ASP A 98 4.56 3.58 9.96
C ASP A 98 5.64 3.86 8.91
N ILE A 99 5.46 3.38 7.69
CA ILE A 99 6.52 3.30 6.67
C ILE A 99 5.94 3.68 5.30
N GLU A 100 6.60 4.62 4.62
CA GLU A 100 6.33 5.05 3.24
C GLU A 100 7.40 4.55 2.26
#